data_AF-A0A6B3EA93-F1
#
_entry.id   AF-A0A6B3EA93-F1
#
_cell.length_a   1.000
_cell.length_b   1.000
_cell.length_c   1.000
_cell.angle_alpha   90.00
_cell.angle_beta   90.00
_cell.angle_gamma   90.00
#
_symmetry.space_group_name_H-M   'P 1'
#
loop_
_entity.id
_entity.type
_entity.pdbx_description
1 polymer ?
#
loop_
_entity_poly.entity_id
_entity_poly.type
_entity_poly.pdbx_seq_one_letter_code
_entity_poly.pdbx_strand_id
1 'polypeptide(L)'
;RRTHHLNLAHWIPDEFMRRVAADADWSLFSPADVPELTDQWGEEFEATYRAAEAKGLARKTIPARELYGRMMRTLAQTGQGWMTFKDHSNRTANQTAEPGSVVHSSNLCTEIIEVTDDGETAVCNLGSINLGAFVENGTIDWERLDETVRTAVTFLDRVV
;
A
#
# COMPACT_ATOMS: atom_id res chain seq x y z
N ARG A 1 -11.29 -21.04 -9.90
CA ARG A 1 -12.08 -19.81 -10.18
C ARG A 1 -11.12 -18.78 -10.79
N ARG A 2 -11.55 -17.94 -11.74
CA ARG A 2 -10.68 -17.02 -12.50
C ARG A 2 -11.34 -15.64 -12.62
N THR A 3 -10.53 -14.60 -12.69
CA THR A 3 -10.93 -13.19 -12.84
C THR A 3 -9.99 -12.50 -13.84
N HIS A 4 -10.05 -12.92 -15.11
CA HIS A 4 -9.06 -12.54 -16.15
C HIS A 4 -8.94 -11.04 -16.46
N HIS A 5 -9.91 -10.24 -16.01
CA HIS A 5 -9.99 -8.81 -16.31
C HIS A 5 -9.81 -7.93 -15.06
N LEU A 6 -9.33 -8.51 -13.96
CA LEU A 6 -9.02 -7.77 -12.73
C LEU A 6 -7.53 -7.85 -12.43
N ASN A 7 -6.96 -6.71 -12.04
CA ASN A 7 -5.63 -6.64 -11.45
C ASN A 7 -5.68 -6.99 -9.97
N LEU A 8 -4.59 -7.56 -9.45
CA LEU A 8 -4.50 -7.99 -8.06
C LEU A 8 -3.26 -7.41 -7.40
N ALA A 9 -3.43 -6.92 -6.18
CA ALA A 9 -2.35 -6.46 -5.30
C ALA A 9 -2.55 -6.98 -3.88
N HIS A 10 -1.45 -7.14 -3.15
CA HIS A 10 -1.41 -7.51 -1.75
C HIS A 10 -1.09 -6.26 -0.92
N TRP A 11 -1.95 -5.92 0.04
CA TRP A 11 -1.71 -4.86 1.02
C TRP A 11 -1.14 -5.47 2.31
N ILE A 12 0.18 -5.40 2.45
CA ILE A 12 0.93 -6.27 3.36
C ILE A 12 1.32 -5.51 4.64
N PRO A 13 0.89 -5.97 5.82
CA PRO A 13 1.38 -5.42 7.09
C PRO A 13 2.81 -5.89 7.40
N ASP A 14 3.57 -5.07 8.11
CA ASP A 14 4.94 -5.35 8.57
C ASP A 14 4.98 -6.64 9.40
N GLU A 15 3.93 -6.93 10.19
CA GLU A 15 3.82 -8.17 10.97
C GLU A 15 3.93 -9.42 10.10
N PHE A 16 3.30 -9.43 8.92
CA PHE A 16 3.40 -10.58 8.02
C PHE A 16 4.85 -10.79 7.59
N MET A 17 5.55 -9.72 7.20
CA MET A 17 6.95 -9.81 6.77
C MET A 17 7.88 -10.22 7.92
N ARG A 18 7.62 -9.76 9.16
CA ARG A 18 8.34 -10.24 10.35
C ARG A 18 8.14 -11.74 10.56
N ARG A 19 6.92 -12.26 10.38
CA ARG A 19 6.63 -13.69 10.50
C ARG A 19 7.27 -14.52 9.39
N VAL A 20 7.32 -14.00 8.16
CA VAL A 20 8.06 -14.64 7.05
C VAL A 20 9.55 -14.76 7.40
N ALA A 21 10.17 -13.68 7.91
CA ALA A 21 11.58 -13.67 8.27
C ALA A 21 11.90 -14.62 9.43
N ALA A 22 11.01 -14.70 10.41
CA ALA A 22 11.14 -15.57 11.59
C ALA A 22 10.73 -17.04 11.35
N ASP A 23 10.31 -17.40 10.13
CA ASP A 23 9.72 -18.72 9.82
C ASP A 23 8.56 -19.11 10.76
N ALA A 24 7.73 -18.13 11.08
CA ALA A 24 6.60 -18.28 11.98
C ALA A 24 5.29 -18.56 11.23
N ASP A 25 4.26 -18.92 11.99
CA ASP A 25 2.91 -19.13 11.48
C ASP A 25 2.15 -17.81 11.28
N TRP A 26 1.27 -17.80 10.27
CA TRP A 26 0.34 -16.72 9.95
C TRP A 26 -1.10 -17.19 10.07
N SER A 27 -1.89 -16.48 10.87
CA SER A 27 -3.32 -16.70 11.06
C SER A 27 -4.17 -15.90 10.07
N LEU A 28 -5.15 -16.57 9.49
CA LEU A 28 -6.16 -16.00 8.59
C LEU A 28 -7.47 -15.81 9.36
N PHE A 29 -7.98 -14.58 9.33
CA PHE A 29 -9.22 -14.18 10.00
C PHE A 29 -10.32 -13.87 8.98
N SER A 30 -11.58 -13.93 9.42
CA SER A 30 -12.67 -13.29 8.70
C SER A 30 -12.77 -11.83 9.17
N PRO A 31 -12.90 -10.84 8.26
CA PRO A 31 -13.10 -9.45 8.67
C PRO A 31 -14.42 -9.24 9.43
N ALA A 32 -15.40 -10.15 9.31
CA ALA A 32 -16.62 -10.09 10.12
C ALA A 32 -16.38 -10.43 11.61
N ASP A 33 -15.32 -11.19 11.92
CA ASP A 33 -14.98 -11.58 13.30
C ASP A 33 -14.01 -10.61 13.96
N VAL A 34 -13.21 -9.90 13.16
CA VAL A 34 -12.17 -8.94 13.61
C VAL A 34 -12.14 -7.74 12.66
N PRO A 35 -13.21 -6.93 12.60
CA PRO A 35 -13.34 -5.84 11.64
C PRO A 35 -12.26 -4.77 11.80
N GLU A 36 -11.72 -4.59 13.00
CA GLU A 36 -10.74 -3.54 13.32
C GLU A 36 -9.43 -3.69 12.52
N LEU A 37 -9.11 -4.90 12.05
CA LEU A 37 -7.87 -5.16 11.30
C LEU A 37 -7.81 -4.43 9.95
N THR A 38 -8.96 -4.07 9.36
CA THR A 38 -8.98 -3.33 8.09
C THR A 38 -8.56 -1.87 8.26
N ASP A 39 -8.88 -1.29 9.41
CA ASP A 39 -8.77 0.16 9.65
C ASP A 39 -7.57 0.50 10.57
N GLN A 40 -6.89 -0.51 11.10
CA GLN A 40 -5.70 -0.34 11.94
C GLN A 40 -4.42 -0.62 11.16
N TRP A 41 -3.31 0.02 11.50
CA TRP A 41 -1.98 -0.25 10.93
C TRP A 41 -0.89 -0.13 12.00
N GLY A 42 0.32 -0.59 11.70
CA GLY A 42 1.45 -0.55 12.62
C GLY A 42 1.18 -1.29 13.95
N GLU A 43 1.58 -0.68 15.06
CA GLU A 43 1.50 -1.31 16.40
C GLU A 43 0.05 -1.62 16.82
N GLU A 44 -0.91 -0.81 16.41
CA GLU A 44 -2.33 -1.04 16.73
C GLU A 44 -2.85 -2.30 16.03
N PHE A 45 -2.54 -2.45 14.73
CA PHE A 45 -2.84 -3.67 13.99
C PHE A 45 -2.17 -4.90 14.63
N GLU A 46 -0.89 -4.80 15.00
CA GLU A 46 -0.16 -5.89 15.64
C GLU A 46 -0.81 -6.36 16.94
N ALA A 47 -1.21 -5.42 17.80
CA ALA A 47 -1.84 -5.71 19.08
C ALA A 47 -3.17 -6.42 18.87
N THR A 48 -4.03 -5.89 18.00
CA THR A 48 -5.33 -6.50 17.67
C THR A 48 -5.17 -7.88 17.03
N TYR A 49 -4.24 -8.02 16.09
CA TYR A 49 -3.96 -9.28 15.41
C TYR A 49 -3.56 -10.38 16.42
N ARG A 50 -2.58 -10.09 17.29
CA ARG A 50 -2.10 -11.05 18.31
C ARG A 50 -3.18 -11.35 19.36
N ALA A 51 -3.99 -10.35 19.72
CA ALA A 51 -5.13 -10.55 20.63
C ALA A 51 -6.22 -11.45 20.01
N ALA A 52 -6.50 -11.30 18.71
CA ALA A 52 -7.44 -12.16 17.98
C ALA A 52 -6.93 -13.61 17.86
N GLU A 53 -5.62 -13.81 17.68
CA GLU A 53 -4.99 -15.14 17.76
C GLU A 53 -5.19 -15.75 19.15
N ALA A 54 -4.91 -15.01 20.21
CA ALA A 54 -5.06 -15.50 21.60
C ALA A 54 -6.52 -15.85 21.96
N LYS A 55 -7.48 -15.16 21.35
CA LYS A 55 -8.92 -15.46 21.48
C LYS A 55 -9.38 -16.66 20.64
N GLY A 56 -8.52 -17.24 19.83
CA GLY A 56 -8.85 -18.38 18.96
C GLY A 56 -9.77 -18.03 17.80
N LEU A 57 -9.77 -16.77 17.35
CA LEU A 57 -10.63 -16.30 16.25
C LEU A 57 -10.09 -16.67 14.85
N ALA A 58 -8.88 -17.24 14.78
CA ALA A 58 -8.27 -17.66 13.53
C ALA A 58 -9.11 -18.75 12.84
N ARG A 59 -9.47 -18.53 11.58
CA ARG A 59 -10.19 -19.53 10.76
C ARG A 59 -9.24 -20.59 10.21
N LYS A 60 -7.98 -20.22 10.00
CA LYS A 60 -6.92 -21.10 9.53
C LYS A 60 -5.57 -20.51 9.88
N THR A 61 -4.60 -21.36 10.20
CA THR A 61 -3.19 -20.98 10.39
C THR A 61 -2.33 -21.69 9.36
N ILE A 62 -1.37 -20.98 8.77
CA ILE A 62 -0.46 -21.49 7.74
C ILE A 62 0.96 -20.95 7.97
N PRO A 63 2.02 -21.69 7.62
CA PRO A 63 3.37 -21.15 7.69
C PRO A 63 3.52 -19.89 6.82
N ALA A 64 4.04 -18.79 7.38
CA ALA A 64 4.11 -17.51 6.69
C ALA A 64 4.96 -17.59 5.41
N ARG A 65 6.09 -18.32 5.46
CA ARG A 65 6.95 -18.56 4.28
C ARG A 65 6.23 -19.32 3.17
N GLU A 66 5.31 -20.22 3.51
CA GLU A 66 4.53 -20.95 2.52
C GLU A 66 3.58 -20.02 1.77
N LEU A 67 2.86 -19.16 2.51
CA LEU A 67 1.98 -18.15 1.92
C LEU A 67 2.76 -17.16 1.06
N TYR A 68 3.85 -16.62 1.58
CA TYR A 68 4.72 -15.70 0.85
C TYR A 68 5.27 -16.35 -0.44
N GLY A 69 5.71 -17.60 -0.37
CA GLY A 69 6.13 -18.36 -1.55
C GLY A 69 5.01 -18.52 -2.59
N ARG A 70 3.74 -18.66 -2.17
CA ARG A 70 2.58 -18.69 -3.09
C ARG A 70 2.33 -17.33 -3.74
N MET A 71 2.47 -16.23 -2.99
CA MET A 71 2.37 -14.86 -3.51
C MET A 71 3.45 -14.62 -4.59
N MET A 72 4.71 -14.91 -4.27
CA MET A 72 5.84 -14.75 -5.20
C MET A 72 5.69 -15.60 -6.46
N ARG A 73 5.24 -16.85 -6.34
CA ARG A 73 4.94 -17.69 -7.51
C ARG A 73 3.85 -17.09 -8.39
N THR A 74 2.80 -16.52 -7.80
CA THR A 74 1.71 -15.88 -8.55
C THR A 74 2.24 -14.68 -9.33
N LEU A 75 3.01 -13.81 -8.67
CA LEU A 75 3.66 -12.66 -9.30
C LEU A 75 4.57 -13.08 -10.46
N ALA A 76 5.44 -14.07 -10.24
CA ALA A 76 6.36 -14.56 -11.27
C ALA A 76 5.65 -15.20 -12.48
N GLN A 77 4.54 -15.90 -12.25
CA GLN A 77 3.84 -16.63 -13.31
C GLN A 77 2.85 -15.78 -14.12
N THR A 78 2.33 -14.71 -13.52
CA THR A 78 1.20 -13.96 -14.09
C THR A 78 1.44 -12.46 -14.22
N GLY A 79 2.48 -11.93 -13.57
CA GLY A 79 2.68 -10.49 -13.41
C GLY A 79 1.66 -9.82 -12.47
N GLN A 80 0.79 -10.60 -11.81
CA GLN A 80 -0.27 -10.13 -10.91
C GLN A 80 0.02 -10.51 -9.46
N GLY A 81 -0.65 -9.85 -8.50
CA GLY A 81 -0.32 -10.00 -7.08
C GLY A 81 0.85 -9.10 -6.72
N TRP A 82 0.76 -7.82 -7.11
CA TRP A 82 1.75 -6.81 -6.76
C TRP A 82 1.90 -6.69 -5.24
N MET A 83 3.06 -6.21 -4.82
CA MET A 83 3.44 -6.15 -3.41
C MET A 83 3.43 -4.70 -2.97
N THR A 84 2.49 -4.34 -2.10
CA THR A 84 2.38 -3.01 -1.53
C THR A 84 2.35 -3.11 0.00
N PHE A 85 2.99 -2.17 0.70
CA PHE A 85 3.29 -2.30 2.12
C PHE A 85 2.46 -1.32 2.96
N LYS A 86 1.43 -1.87 3.61
CA LYS A 86 0.40 -1.14 4.34
C LYS A 86 0.96 -0.17 5.37
N ASP A 87 1.82 -0.66 6.24
CA ASP A 87 2.27 0.10 7.40
C ASP A 87 3.23 1.21 7.00
N HIS A 88 4.11 0.97 6.02
CA HIS A 88 4.97 2.03 5.49
C HIS A 88 4.14 3.11 4.80
N SER A 89 3.21 2.72 3.92
CA SER A 89 2.32 3.65 3.22
C SER A 89 1.52 4.52 4.19
N ASN A 90 0.90 3.93 5.22
CA ASN A 90 0.16 4.70 6.22
C ASN A 90 1.07 5.55 7.11
N ARG A 91 2.28 5.10 7.44
CA ARG A 91 3.21 5.87 8.28
C ARG A 91 3.73 7.13 7.59
N THR A 92 3.88 7.12 6.27
CA THR A 92 4.48 8.22 5.51
C THR A 92 3.47 9.08 4.76
N ALA A 93 2.21 8.68 4.71
CA ALA A 93 1.15 9.50 4.12
C ALA A 93 0.87 10.73 4.98
N ASN A 94 0.79 11.92 4.37
CA ASN A 94 0.48 13.12 5.14
C ASN A 94 -0.97 13.13 5.67
N GLN A 95 -1.89 12.50 4.94
CA GLN A 95 -3.32 12.45 5.30
C GLN A 95 -3.60 11.60 6.55
N THR A 96 -2.77 10.61 6.85
CA THR A 96 -2.89 9.75 8.05
C THR A 96 -2.31 10.41 9.30
N ALA A 97 -1.76 11.62 9.19
CA ALA A 97 -1.43 12.44 10.35
C ALA A 97 -2.70 12.93 11.08
N GLU A 98 -3.84 12.98 10.37
CA GLU A 98 -5.14 13.25 10.97
C GLU A 98 -5.67 11.99 11.68
N PRO A 99 -6.10 12.11 12.96
CA PRO A 99 -6.61 10.96 13.71
C PRO A 99 -7.80 10.29 13.03
N GLY A 100 -7.74 8.98 12.86
CA GLY A 100 -8.79 8.18 12.25
C GLY A 100 -8.73 8.07 10.72
N SER A 101 -7.82 8.79 10.07
CA SER A 101 -7.61 8.68 8.63
C SER A 101 -6.70 7.49 8.29
N VAL A 102 -7.16 6.63 7.36
CA VAL A 102 -6.49 5.37 7.02
C VAL A 102 -6.43 5.20 5.51
N VAL A 103 -5.26 4.80 5.01
CA VAL A 103 -5.08 4.38 3.62
C VAL A 103 -5.33 2.88 3.53
N HIS A 104 -6.46 2.53 2.90
CA HIS A 104 -6.91 1.13 2.77
C HIS A 104 -6.23 0.37 1.62
N SER A 105 -5.74 1.09 0.60
CA SER A 105 -5.04 0.50 -0.54
C SER A 105 -4.28 1.57 -1.35
N SER A 106 -3.59 1.14 -2.41
CA SER A 106 -3.08 2.05 -3.44
C SER A 106 -4.01 2.07 -4.65
N ASN A 107 -3.69 2.84 -5.69
CA ASN A 107 -4.42 2.85 -6.95
C ASN A 107 -4.01 1.68 -7.88
N LEU A 108 -4.56 1.69 -9.10
CA LEU A 108 -4.28 0.70 -10.15
C LEU A 108 -2.79 0.58 -10.51
N CYS A 109 -2.03 1.68 -10.41
CA CYS A 109 -0.64 1.73 -10.84
C CYS A 109 0.35 1.68 -9.65
N THR A 110 -0.15 1.57 -8.42
CA THR A 110 0.58 1.38 -7.15
C THR A 110 1.41 2.56 -6.65
N GLU A 111 1.26 3.75 -7.24
CA GLU A 111 2.01 4.96 -6.90
C GLU A 111 1.24 5.93 -5.99
N ILE A 112 -0.08 5.79 -5.88
CA ILE A 112 -0.93 6.71 -5.12
C ILE A 112 -1.32 6.12 -3.77
N ILE A 113 -1.17 6.92 -2.71
CA ILE A 113 -1.39 6.58 -1.31
C ILE A 113 -2.27 7.68 -0.72
N GLU A 114 -3.59 7.48 -0.78
CA GLU A 114 -4.60 8.44 -0.36
C GLU A 114 -5.66 7.73 0.50
N VAL A 115 -6.22 8.48 1.46
CA VAL A 115 -7.27 8.02 2.37
C VAL A 115 -8.57 7.84 1.58
N THR A 116 -9.33 6.84 1.98
CA THR A 116 -10.65 6.53 1.42
C THR A 116 -11.55 6.07 2.55
N ASP A 117 -12.84 6.40 2.48
CA ASP A 117 -13.85 5.90 3.40
C ASP A 117 -15.22 5.80 2.69
N ASP A 118 -16.30 5.53 3.43
CA ASP A 118 -17.65 5.41 2.87
C ASP A 118 -18.20 6.72 2.26
N GLY A 119 -17.64 7.88 2.65
CA GLY A 119 -17.99 9.21 2.15
C GLY A 119 -17.00 9.76 1.12
N GLU A 120 -15.77 9.26 1.08
CA GLU A 120 -14.67 9.82 0.29
C GLU A 120 -14.07 8.80 -0.70
N THR A 121 -14.11 9.16 -1.99
CA THR A 121 -13.37 8.47 -3.04
C THR A 121 -12.16 9.31 -3.45
N ALA A 122 -10.97 8.75 -3.26
CA ALA A 122 -9.70 9.36 -3.65
C ALA A 122 -9.59 9.56 -5.18
N VAL A 123 -8.90 10.63 -5.59
CA VAL A 123 -8.77 11.02 -7.01
C VAL A 123 -7.33 11.41 -7.33
N CYS A 124 -6.74 10.70 -8.29
CA CYS A 124 -5.36 10.94 -8.70
C CYS A 124 -5.27 12.04 -9.77
N ASN A 125 -4.73 13.20 -9.42
CA ASN A 125 -4.46 14.31 -10.35
C ASN A 125 -2.97 14.29 -10.77
N LEU A 126 -2.70 13.88 -12.01
CA LEU A 126 -1.35 13.48 -12.42
C LEU A 126 -0.75 14.35 -13.53
N GLY A 127 0.55 14.57 -13.44
CA GLY A 127 1.40 15.18 -14.46
C GLY A 127 2.80 14.58 -14.41
N SER A 128 3.58 14.70 -15.49
CA SER A 128 4.95 14.19 -15.54
C SER A 128 5.92 15.24 -16.08
N ILE A 129 7.11 15.32 -15.46
CA ILE A 129 8.19 16.21 -15.88
C ILE A 129 9.19 15.42 -16.72
N ASN A 130 9.52 15.92 -17.92
CA ASN A 130 10.57 15.35 -18.74
C ASN A 130 11.96 15.75 -18.20
N LEU A 131 12.53 14.92 -17.31
CA LEU A 131 13.85 15.18 -16.71
C LEU A 131 14.97 15.34 -17.75
N GLY A 132 14.87 14.68 -18.91
CA GLY A 132 15.88 14.78 -19.98
C GLY A 132 16.02 16.19 -20.56
N ALA A 133 14.97 17.03 -20.46
CA ALA A 133 14.99 18.41 -20.93
C ALA A 133 15.79 19.37 -20.03
N PHE A 134 16.23 18.89 -18.85
CA PHE A 134 16.99 19.63 -17.84
C PHE A 134 18.43 19.12 -17.71
N VAL A 135 18.86 18.21 -18.59
CA VAL A 135 20.25 17.71 -18.58
C VAL A 135 21.08 18.54 -19.54
N GLU A 136 22.05 19.27 -18.99
CA GLU A 136 23.00 20.08 -19.74
C GLU A 136 24.43 19.68 -19.37
N ASN A 137 25.23 19.35 -20.39
CA ASN A 137 26.63 18.93 -20.22
C ASN A 137 26.84 17.80 -19.18
N GLY A 138 25.88 16.88 -19.07
CA GLY A 138 25.93 15.75 -18.12
C GLY A 138 25.54 16.12 -16.68
N THR A 139 25.06 17.33 -16.44
CA THR A 139 24.56 17.80 -15.14
C THR A 139 23.10 18.24 -15.24
N ILE A 140 22.37 18.24 -14.12
CA ILE A 140 20.98 18.71 -14.07
C ILE A 140 20.98 20.22 -13.81
N ASP A 141 20.22 20.96 -14.61
CA ASP A 141 19.82 22.33 -14.33
C ASP A 141 18.70 22.34 -13.28
N TRP A 142 19.12 22.43 -12.01
CA TRP A 142 18.23 22.40 -10.85
C TRP A 142 17.35 23.64 -10.72
N GLU A 143 17.82 24.80 -11.17
CA GLU A 143 17.08 26.06 -11.07
C GLU A 143 15.88 26.03 -12.03
N ARG A 144 16.11 25.68 -13.29
CA ARG A 144 15.04 25.55 -14.28
C ARG A 144 14.07 24.41 -13.95
N LEU A 145 14.56 23.33 -13.34
CA LEU A 145 13.71 22.25 -12.85
C LEU A 145 12.78 22.72 -11.72
N ASP A 146 13.29 23.48 -10.73
CA ASP A 146 12.48 24.04 -9.64
C ASP A 146 11.36 24.94 -10.18
N GLU A 147 11.68 25.86 -11.10
CA GLU A 147 10.69 26.74 -11.74
C GLU A 147 9.60 25.96 -12.47
N THR A 148 9.99 24.91 -13.20
CA THR A 148 9.04 24.08 -13.94
C THR A 148 8.13 23.28 -13.01
N VAL A 149 8.69 22.71 -11.93
CA VAL A 149 7.91 21.98 -10.91
C VAL A 149 6.87 22.89 -10.25
N ARG A 150 7.23 24.12 -9.86
CA ARG A 150 6.28 25.09 -9.29
C ARG A 150 5.11 25.39 -10.21
N THR A 151 5.40 25.53 -11.51
CA THR A 151 4.38 25.75 -12.54
C THR A 151 3.47 24.53 -12.69
N ALA A 152 4.05 23.32 -12.75
CA ALA A 152 3.30 22.08 -12.86
C ALA A 152 2.35 21.86 -11.68
N VAL A 153 2.79 22.13 -10.44
CA VAL A 153 1.93 22.04 -9.25
C VAL A 153 0.75 23.00 -9.35
N THR A 154 0.96 24.24 -9.78
CA THR A 154 -0.13 25.21 -9.97
C THR A 154 -1.13 24.76 -11.05
N PHE A 155 -0.67 24.05 -12.07
CA PHE A 155 -1.55 23.52 -13.11
C PHE A 155 -2.36 22.33 -12.59
N LEU A 156 -1.74 21.43 -11.81
CA LEU A 156 -2.43 20.31 -11.18
C LEU A 156 -3.50 20.78 -10.19
N ASP A 157 -3.22 21.82 -9.42
CA ASP A 157 -4.19 22.44 -8.50
C ASP A 157 -5.43 22.98 -9.24
N ARG A 158 -5.25 23.52 -10.45
CA ARG A 158 -6.36 24.03 -11.28
C ARG A 158 -7.16 22.96 -12.04
N VAL A 159 -6.74 21.70 -11.98
CA VAL A 159 -7.50 20.58 -12.57
C VAL A 159 -8.67 20.17 -11.67
N VAL A 160 -8.54 20.42 -10.37
CA VAL A 160 -9.55 20.15 -9.34
C VAL A 160 -10.56 21.29 -9.27
#